data_AF-A0A2L2N4M9-F1
#
_entry.id   AF-A0A2L2N4M9-F1
#
_cell.length_a   1.000
_cell.length_b   1.000
_cell.length_c   1.000
_cell.angle_alpha   90.00
_cell.angle_beta   90.00
_cell.angle_gamma   90.00
#
_symmetry.space_group_name_H-M   'P 1'
#
loop_
_entity.id
_entity.type
_entity.pdbx_description
1 polymer ?
#
loop_
_entity_poly.entity_id
_entity_poly.type
_entity_poly.pdbx_seq_one_letter_code
_entity_poly.pdbx_strand_id
1 'polypeptide(L)'
;MANSNDINNIINRITSGEYTNADITVLREVLSSGDRQAATQLGKYNISIDQAQGIHIGDRIYNRLDDQTIQAIVKAIQQATPKNVPTQFQSLIADKTEGFVGREYVFDAIEAFIANNPKGYFTIIGDPGQGKSAILAKYVQDTGCIAHFNVLLQGPNRADQFLESVCRQLIERYELSYDPLPPNATRDGEFLGRLLDEVAQKRDGEAVIIAVDALDEVDAASYRDAANILYLPPYLPDGVYFILTRRRGVEVPLTSFAPMPPPLNLLDFQTDSERDVRTYIGNRVNSSGNLRQRIDVWAETIIEFTDKIAEKSETNFMYLRYVLLDIESGLYQDLTLEQFPQGLQGYYEFHWRRMGMTADPLPVEKIKIVYILGEVREAVSRRKICHFSGEDEYAVQQVLNEWKQFLHELMKEEKRYSVYHASFRDFLHRQDILDKHPVTIPGIHQLIAKNELKVWQKLKGVLRSRRIE
;
A
#
# COMPACT_ATOMS: atom_id res chain seq x y z
N MET A 1 -8.84 18.02 -22.11
CA MET A 1 -10.21 17.87 -21.60
C MET A 1 -10.33 16.43 -21.10
N ALA A 2 -10.47 16.22 -19.79
CA ALA A 2 -10.64 14.89 -19.23
C ALA A 2 -11.92 14.26 -19.82
N ASN A 3 -11.86 12.97 -20.18
CA ASN A 3 -12.99 12.29 -20.79
C ASN A 3 -14.10 12.15 -19.74
N SER A 4 -15.00 13.12 -19.70
CA SER A 4 -16.12 13.26 -18.75
C SER A 4 -17.10 12.07 -18.77
N ASN A 5 -16.92 11.13 -19.69
CA ASN A 5 -17.84 10.05 -20.02
C ASN A 5 -17.38 8.67 -19.50
N ASP A 6 -16.33 8.58 -18.69
CA ASP A 6 -15.95 7.31 -18.04
C ASP A 6 -16.97 6.93 -16.94
N ILE A 7 -17.57 5.74 -17.08
CA ILE A 7 -18.57 5.19 -16.17
C ILE A 7 -18.09 5.14 -14.72
N ASN A 8 -16.80 4.90 -14.48
CA ASN A 8 -16.21 4.87 -13.14
C ASN A 8 -16.25 6.26 -12.48
N ASN A 9 -15.98 7.31 -13.25
CA ASN A 9 -16.03 8.68 -12.75
C ASN A 9 -17.47 9.10 -12.41
N ILE A 10 -18.44 8.63 -13.20
CA ILE A 10 -19.86 8.86 -12.95
C ILE A 10 -20.31 8.14 -11.67
N ILE A 11 -19.97 6.85 -11.53
CA ILE A 11 -20.28 6.06 -10.32
C ILE A 11 -19.66 6.69 -9.07
N ASN A 12 -18.40 7.15 -9.14
CA ASN A 12 -17.73 7.84 -8.03
C ASN A 12 -18.46 9.13 -7.63
N ARG A 13 -18.87 9.97 -8.60
CA ARG A 13 -19.67 11.18 -8.33
C ARG A 13 -21.04 10.85 -7.75
N ILE A 14 -21.67 9.76 -8.19
CA ILE A 14 -22.95 9.31 -7.61
C ILE A 14 -22.74 8.87 -6.16
N THR A 15 -21.65 8.15 -5.88
CA THR A 15 -21.29 7.66 -4.54
C THR A 15 -21.01 8.83 -3.57
N SER A 16 -20.32 9.89 -4.03
CA SER A 16 -20.03 11.09 -3.22
C SER A 16 -21.23 12.06 -3.11
N GLY A 17 -22.31 11.82 -3.85
CA GLY A 17 -23.47 12.72 -3.89
C GLY A 17 -23.25 13.99 -4.74
N GLU A 18 -22.17 14.06 -5.51
CA GLU A 18 -21.77 15.23 -6.33
C GLU A 18 -22.12 15.11 -7.82
N TYR A 19 -22.94 14.13 -8.19
CA TYR A 19 -23.35 13.89 -9.58
C TYR A 19 -24.32 14.96 -10.12
N THR A 20 -24.27 15.14 -11.44
CA THR A 20 -25.08 16.10 -12.20
C THR A 20 -26.13 15.39 -13.08
N ASN A 21 -27.10 16.14 -13.61
CA ASN A 21 -28.04 15.60 -14.62
C ASN A 21 -27.34 15.14 -15.90
N ALA A 22 -26.16 15.68 -16.22
CA ALA A 22 -25.35 15.22 -17.35
C ALA A 22 -24.80 13.80 -17.07
N ASP A 23 -24.35 13.55 -15.83
CA ASP A 23 -23.86 12.23 -15.40
C ASP A 23 -24.95 11.16 -15.50
N ILE A 24 -26.18 11.50 -15.13
CA ILE A 24 -27.33 10.60 -15.24
C ILE A 24 -27.66 10.28 -16.70
N THR A 25 -27.54 11.27 -17.59
CA THR A 25 -27.74 11.08 -19.03
C THR A 25 -26.70 10.10 -19.60
N VAL A 26 -25.43 10.30 -19.27
CA VAL A 26 -24.35 9.41 -19.73
C VAL A 26 -24.48 8.01 -19.14
N LEU A 27 -24.83 7.88 -17.84
CA LEU A 27 -25.11 6.59 -17.22
C LEU A 27 -26.20 5.84 -17.99
N ARG A 28 -27.29 6.52 -18.37
CA ARG A 28 -28.37 5.92 -19.17
C ARG A 28 -27.89 5.44 -20.54
N GLU A 29 -27.08 6.23 -21.23
CA GLU A 29 -26.54 5.88 -22.54
C GLU A 29 -25.65 4.63 -22.47
N VAL A 30 -24.74 4.58 -21.48
CA VAL A 30 -23.82 3.45 -21.27
C VAL A 30 -24.57 2.16 -20.92
N LEU A 31 -25.62 2.24 -20.11
CA LEU A 31 -26.40 1.05 -19.77
C LEU A 31 -27.28 0.58 -20.93
N SER A 32 -27.74 1.50 -21.78
CA SER A 32 -28.54 1.18 -22.96
C SER A 32 -27.71 0.58 -24.10
N SER A 33 -26.41 0.89 -24.17
CA SER A 33 -25.50 0.33 -25.16
C SER A 33 -25.08 -1.11 -24.86
N GLY A 34 -25.43 -1.63 -23.68
CA GLY A 34 -25.07 -2.99 -23.27
C GLY A 34 -23.58 -3.15 -22.97
N ASP A 35 -22.91 -2.07 -22.55
CA ASP A 35 -21.49 -2.08 -22.20
C ASP A 35 -21.22 -3.07 -21.07
N ARG A 36 -20.44 -4.12 -21.38
CA ARG A 36 -20.06 -5.17 -20.42
C ARG A 36 -19.24 -4.60 -19.26
N GLN A 37 -18.44 -3.55 -19.51
CA GLN A 37 -17.63 -2.92 -18.48
C GLN A 37 -18.53 -2.23 -17.45
N ALA A 38 -19.60 -1.56 -17.88
CA ALA A 38 -20.56 -0.93 -16.99
C ALA A 38 -21.34 -1.95 -16.14
N ALA A 39 -21.71 -3.09 -16.73
CA ALA A 39 -22.35 -4.19 -16.00
C ALA A 39 -21.43 -4.76 -14.90
N THR A 40 -20.14 -4.95 -15.19
CA THR A 40 -19.15 -5.42 -14.19
C THR A 40 -18.98 -4.41 -13.05
N GLN A 41 -18.87 -3.11 -13.36
CA GLN A 41 -18.68 -2.08 -12.33
C GLN A 41 -19.92 -1.90 -11.44
N LEU A 42 -21.12 -2.02 -12.01
CA LEU A 42 -22.37 -1.95 -11.26
C LEU A 42 -22.62 -3.19 -10.39
N GLY A 43 -22.02 -4.34 -10.72
CA GLY A 43 -22.05 -5.54 -9.89
C GLY A 43 -21.61 -5.31 -8.45
N LYS A 44 -20.68 -4.36 -8.23
CA LYS A 44 -20.20 -3.94 -6.90
C LYS A 44 -21.30 -3.37 -6.00
N TYR A 45 -22.41 -2.94 -6.58
CA TYR A 45 -23.53 -2.28 -5.93
C TYR A 45 -24.79 -3.18 -5.84
N ASN A 46 -24.64 -4.50 -6.01
CA ASN A 46 -25.75 -5.47 -6.16
C ASN A 46 -26.68 -5.12 -7.33
N ILE A 47 -26.09 -4.60 -8.42
CA ILE A 47 -26.79 -4.29 -9.65
C ILE A 47 -26.27 -5.20 -10.75
N SER A 48 -27.14 -6.06 -11.30
CA SER A 48 -26.80 -6.90 -12.45
C SER A 48 -27.71 -6.56 -13.63
N ILE A 49 -27.14 -6.63 -14.84
CA ILE A 49 -27.83 -6.27 -16.08
C ILE A 49 -27.81 -7.50 -16.97
N ASP A 50 -28.96 -8.17 -17.06
CA ASP A 50 -29.15 -9.27 -18.00
C ASP A 50 -29.93 -8.74 -19.21
N GLN A 51 -29.29 -8.76 -20.38
CA GLN A 51 -29.88 -8.31 -21.64
C GLN A 51 -31.17 -9.08 -22.01
N ALA A 52 -31.41 -10.26 -21.42
CA ALA A 52 -32.59 -11.07 -21.64
C ALA A 52 -33.59 -11.11 -20.45
N GLN A 53 -33.14 -10.81 -19.22
CA GLN A 53 -33.96 -10.97 -18.00
C GLN A 53 -34.24 -9.66 -17.22
N GLY A 54 -33.63 -8.53 -17.62
CA GLY A 54 -33.85 -7.22 -17.01
C GLY A 54 -32.69 -6.77 -16.11
N ILE A 55 -32.89 -5.65 -15.40
CA ILE A 55 -31.93 -5.06 -14.47
C ILE A 55 -32.32 -5.48 -13.06
N HIS A 56 -31.45 -6.23 -12.38
CA HIS A 56 -31.64 -6.62 -10.99
C HIS A 56 -30.96 -5.63 -10.08
N ILE A 57 -31.64 -5.18 -9.04
CA ILE A 57 -31.12 -4.32 -7.98
C ILE A 57 -31.52 -4.95 -6.65
N GLY A 58 -30.60 -5.70 -6.03
CA GLY A 58 -30.93 -6.62 -4.94
C GLY A 58 -32.01 -7.62 -5.38
N ASP A 59 -33.09 -7.76 -4.60
CA ASP A 59 -34.20 -8.67 -4.91
C ASP A 59 -35.19 -8.13 -5.95
N ARG A 60 -35.02 -6.88 -6.41
CA ARG A 60 -35.97 -6.22 -7.32
C ARG A 60 -35.52 -6.33 -8.77
N ILE A 61 -36.45 -6.69 -9.64
CA ILE A 61 -36.23 -6.82 -11.08
C ILE A 61 -36.93 -5.68 -11.81
N TYR A 62 -36.17 -4.96 -12.63
CA TYR A 62 -36.65 -3.87 -13.47
C TYR A 62 -36.54 -4.28 -14.93
N ASN A 63 -37.67 -4.31 -15.65
CA ASN A 63 -37.72 -4.82 -17.01
C ASN A 63 -37.42 -3.77 -18.09
N ARG A 64 -37.19 -2.51 -17.69
CA ARG A 64 -36.95 -1.37 -18.58
C ARG A 64 -36.00 -0.37 -17.93
N LEU A 65 -35.24 0.35 -18.75
CA LEU A 65 -34.29 1.36 -18.30
C LEU A 65 -34.93 2.77 -18.34
N ASP A 66 -35.91 3.00 -17.47
CA ASP A 66 -36.66 4.25 -17.35
C ASP A 66 -36.14 5.15 -16.20
N ASP A 67 -36.73 6.34 -16.04
CA ASP A 67 -36.34 7.30 -14.99
C ASP A 67 -36.41 6.68 -13.58
N GLN A 68 -37.40 5.82 -13.34
CA GLN A 68 -37.57 5.13 -12.06
C GLN A 68 -36.43 4.13 -11.81
N THR A 69 -36.04 3.38 -12.83
CA THR A 69 -34.97 2.39 -12.75
C THR A 69 -33.60 3.06 -12.60
N ILE A 70 -33.36 4.14 -13.33
CA ILE A 70 -32.15 4.96 -13.17
C ILE A 70 -32.06 5.57 -11.76
N GLN A 71 -33.17 6.10 -11.22
CA GLN A 71 -33.19 6.58 -9.84
C GLN A 71 -32.95 5.45 -8.84
N ALA A 72 -33.45 4.24 -9.10
CA ALA A 72 -33.18 3.08 -8.27
C ALA A 72 -31.70 2.65 -8.31
N ILE A 73 -31.05 2.72 -9.48
CA ILE A 73 -29.60 2.48 -9.64
C ILE A 73 -28.79 3.53 -8.88
N VAL A 74 -29.09 4.81 -9.08
CA VAL A 74 -28.43 5.92 -8.36
C VAL A 74 -28.57 5.75 -6.86
N LYS A 75 -29.80 5.45 -6.41
CA LYS A 75 -30.08 5.21 -5.00
C LYS A 75 -29.35 3.98 -4.48
N ALA A 76 -29.27 2.89 -5.25
CA ALA A 76 -28.50 1.72 -4.88
C ALA A 76 -27.00 2.00 -4.78
N ILE A 77 -26.44 2.81 -5.68
CA ILE A 77 -25.04 3.27 -5.62
C ILE A 77 -24.80 4.18 -4.40
N GLN A 78 -25.74 5.06 -4.08
CA GLN A 78 -25.67 5.96 -2.91
C GLN A 78 -25.90 5.25 -1.58
N GLN A 79 -26.77 4.24 -1.57
CA GLN A 79 -27.13 3.45 -0.39
C GLN A 79 -26.20 2.27 -0.17
N ALA A 80 -25.49 1.85 -1.21
CA ALA A 80 -24.31 1.04 -1.05
C ALA A 80 -23.34 1.86 -0.23
N THR A 81 -23.39 1.58 1.06
CA THR A 81 -22.35 1.99 1.98
C THR A 81 -21.06 1.48 1.33
N PRO A 82 -20.04 2.32 1.06
CA PRO A 82 -18.72 1.78 0.80
C PRO A 82 -18.45 0.83 1.96
N LYS A 83 -18.50 -0.48 1.68
CA LYS A 83 -18.52 -1.54 2.69
C LYS A 83 -17.39 -1.20 3.67
N ASN A 84 -17.75 -0.90 4.93
CA ASN A 84 -16.94 -0.18 5.92
C ASN A 84 -15.43 -0.40 5.74
N VAL A 85 -14.75 0.52 5.05
CA VAL A 85 -13.29 0.47 4.92
C VAL A 85 -12.71 0.59 6.34
N PRO A 86 -11.85 -0.33 6.79
CA PRO A 86 -11.39 -0.35 8.17
C PRO A 86 -10.83 1.01 8.56
N THR A 87 -11.41 1.65 9.57
CA THR A 87 -11.12 3.05 9.93
C THR A 87 -9.62 3.27 10.17
N GLN A 88 -8.96 2.24 10.72
CA GLN A 88 -7.53 2.25 11.00
C GLN A 88 -6.62 2.35 9.76
N PHE A 89 -7.10 2.01 8.56
CA PHE A 89 -6.32 2.04 7.32
C PHE A 89 -6.79 3.08 6.30
N GLN A 90 -7.78 3.92 6.63
CA GLN A 90 -8.35 4.87 5.67
C GLN A 90 -7.30 5.82 5.06
N SER A 91 -6.43 6.42 5.89
CA SER A 91 -5.38 7.31 5.40
C SER A 91 -4.34 6.59 4.55
N LEU A 92 -4.01 5.34 4.89
CA LEU A 92 -3.10 4.51 4.10
C LEU A 92 -3.73 4.19 2.75
N ILE A 93 -4.98 3.73 2.73
CA ILE A 93 -5.69 3.41 1.49
C ILE A 93 -5.82 4.65 0.61
N ALA A 94 -6.16 5.81 1.19
CA ALA A 94 -6.20 7.07 0.45
C ALA A 94 -4.84 7.43 -0.18
N ASP A 95 -3.74 7.36 0.58
CA ASP A 95 -2.38 7.61 0.05
C ASP A 95 -2.00 6.62 -1.06
N LYS A 96 -2.31 5.33 -0.88
CA LYS A 96 -1.93 4.27 -1.83
C LYS A 96 -2.79 4.26 -3.09
N THR A 97 -4.00 4.82 -3.05
CA THR A 97 -4.92 4.88 -4.20
C THR A 97 -4.92 6.22 -4.92
N GLU A 98 -4.18 7.21 -4.41
CA GLU A 98 -4.02 8.52 -5.06
C GLU A 98 -3.42 8.37 -6.47
N GLY A 99 -4.19 8.76 -7.49
CA GLY A 99 -3.77 8.65 -8.89
C GLY A 99 -3.55 7.22 -9.38
N PHE A 100 -4.17 6.22 -8.74
CA PHE A 100 -4.10 4.83 -9.15
C PHE A 100 -4.63 4.62 -10.58
N VAL A 101 -3.97 3.76 -11.37
CA VAL A 101 -4.37 3.45 -12.74
C VAL A 101 -4.17 1.96 -13.06
N GLY A 102 -5.05 1.43 -13.90
CA GLY A 102 -4.91 0.12 -14.53
C GLY A 102 -4.91 -1.05 -13.55
N ARG A 103 -4.06 -2.05 -13.82
CA ARG A 103 -3.94 -3.32 -13.08
C ARG A 103 -5.12 -4.27 -13.21
N GLU A 104 -5.93 -4.10 -14.25
CA GLU A 104 -7.10 -4.95 -14.54
C GLU A 104 -6.73 -6.43 -14.57
N TYR A 105 -5.59 -6.79 -15.17
CA TYR A 105 -5.08 -8.17 -15.19
C TYR A 105 -4.92 -8.81 -13.80
N VAL A 106 -4.68 -8.02 -12.75
CA VAL A 106 -4.59 -8.51 -11.38
C VAL A 106 -5.98 -8.71 -10.78
N PHE A 107 -6.89 -7.77 -11.01
CA PHE A 107 -8.27 -7.86 -10.52
C PHE A 107 -9.02 -9.00 -11.21
N ASP A 108 -8.88 -9.14 -12.53
CA ASP A 108 -9.41 -10.26 -13.31
C ASP A 108 -8.90 -11.61 -12.77
N ALA A 109 -7.62 -11.69 -12.39
CA ALA A 109 -7.03 -12.91 -11.83
C ALA A 109 -7.57 -13.23 -10.43
N ILE A 110 -7.82 -12.22 -9.59
CA ILE A 110 -8.48 -12.40 -8.29
C ILE A 110 -9.92 -12.90 -8.49
N GLU A 111 -10.68 -12.29 -9.40
CA GLU A 111 -12.05 -12.70 -9.71
C GLU A 111 -12.11 -14.13 -10.25
N ALA A 112 -11.23 -14.46 -11.21
CA ALA A 112 -11.11 -15.81 -11.74
C ALA A 112 -10.73 -16.83 -10.65
N PHE A 113 -9.86 -16.46 -9.72
CA PHE A 113 -9.52 -17.33 -8.58
C PHE A 113 -10.74 -17.60 -7.69
N ILE A 114 -11.49 -16.56 -7.31
CA ILE A 114 -12.68 -16.68 -6.47
C ILE A 114 -13.79 -17.48 -7.18
N ALA A 115 -13.98 -17.29 -8.49
CA ALA A 115 -15.00 -18.01 -9.24
C ALA A 115 -14.71 -19.51 -9.41
N ASN A 116 -13.43 -19.89 -9.49
CA ASN A 116 -13.02 -21.27 -9.80
C ASN A 116 -12.65 -22.11 -8.58
N ASN A 117 -12.65 -21.54 -7.37
CA ASN A 117 -12.29 -22.24 -6.15
C ASN A 117 -13.37 -22.00 -5.10
N PRO A 118 -13.74 -22.99 -4.26
CA PRO A 118 -14.72 -22.77 -3.20
C PRO A 118 -14.16 -21.94 -2.02
N LYS A 119 -12.83 -21.79 -1.94
CA LYS A 119 -12.06 -21.12 -0.88
C LYS A 119 -10.58 -21.10 -1.26
N GLY A 120 -9.77 -20.31 -0.57
CA GLY A 120 -8.32 -20.47 -0.65
C GLY A 120 -7.48 -19.21 -0.42
N TYR A 121 -6.21 -19.31 -0.80
CA TYR A 121 -5.21 -18.26 -0.68
C TYR A 121 -4.70 -17.84 -2.07
N PHE A 122 -4.83 -16.57 -2.41
CA PHE A 122 -4.27 -15.98 -3.62
C PHE A 122 -3.14 -15.04 -3.24
N THR A 123 -1.95 -15.21 -3.85
CA THR A 123 -0.78 -14.38 -3.51
C THR A 123 -0.31 -13.57 -4.70
N ILE A 124 -0.13 -12.27 -4.50
CA ILE A 124 0.48 -11.34 -5.46
C ILE A 124 1.93 -11.09 -5.05
N ILE A 125 2.87 -11.29 -5.97
CA ILE A 125 4.31 -11.01 -5.76
C ILE A 125 4.86 -10.03 -6.77
N GLY A 126 5.92 -9.35 -6.38
CA GLY A 126 6.62 -8.38 -7.23
C GLY A 126 7.73 -7.68 -6.45
N ASP A 127 8.56 -6.93 -7.15
CA ASP A 127 9.69 -6.25 -6.54
C ASP A 127 9.23 -4.99 -5.75
N PRO A 128 10.07 -4.42 -4.88
CA PRO A 128 9.73 -3.19 -4.17
C PRO A 128 9.39 -2.04 -5.13
N GLY A 129 8.35 -1.28 -4.79
CA GLY A 129 7.90 -0.13 -5.60
C GLY A 129 7.01 -0.46 -6.80
N GLN A 130 6.74 -1.74 -7.12
CA GLN A 130 5.84 -2.12 -8.22
C GLN A 130 4.35 -1.88 -7.94
N GLY A 131 3.94 -1.51 -6.72
CA GLY A 131 2.55 -1.14 -6.41
C GLY A 131 1.68 -2.24 -5.79
N LYS A 132 2.24 -3.32 -5.22
CA LYS A 132 1.48 -4.38 -4.54
C LYS A 132 0.48 -3.84 -3.49
N SER A 133 0.97 -3.01 -2.57
CA SER A 133 0.13 -2.37 -1.55
C SER A 133 -0.93 -1.44 -2.15
N ALA A 134 -0.63 -0.80 -3.28
CA ALA A 134 -1.58 0.06 -3.98
C ALA A 134 -2.70 -0.76 -4.65
N ILE A 135 -2.35 -1.90 -5.26
CA ILE A 135 -3.32 -2.84 -5.82
C ILE A 135 -4.25 -3.35 -4.72
N LEU A 136 -3.69 -3.80 -3.59
CA LEU A 136 -4.50 -4.31 -2.49
C LEU A 136 -5.35 -3.21 -1.85
N ALA A 137 -4.79 -2.01 -1.66
CA ALA A 137 -5.55 -0.85 -1.17
C ALA A 137 -6.70 -0.46 -2.12
N LYS A 138 -6.47 -0.49 -3.43
CA LYS A 138 -7.52 -0.24 -4.42
C LYS A 138 -8.61 -1.32 -4.37
N TYR A 139 -8.21 -2.58 -4.25
CA TYR A 139 -9.15 -3.68 -4.07
C TYR A 139 -10.01 -3.52 -2.81
N VAL A 140 -9.41 -3.13 -1.68
CA VAL A 140 -10.12 -2.85 -0.43
C VAL A 140 -11.03 -1.63 -0.55
N GLN A 141 -10.59 -0.56 -1.22
CA GLN A 141 -11.39 0.62 -1.47
C GLN A 141 -12.66 0.29 -2.29
N ASP A 142 -12.53 -0.56 -3.29
CA ASP A 142 -13.62 -0.90 -4.22
C ASP A 142 -14.59 -1.95 -3.66
N THR A 143 -14.09 -2.90 -2.86
CA THR A 143 -14.89 -4.02 -2.35
C THR A 143 -15.34 -3.82 -0.90
N GLY A 144 -14.64 -2.97 -0.16
CA GLY A 144 -14.80 -2.83 1.27
C GLY A 144 -14.56 -4.13 2.04
N CYS A 145 -13.71 -5.03 1.53
CA CYS A 145 -13.40 -6.31 2.18
C CYS A 145 -12.65 -6.12 3.51
N ILE A 146 -12.55 -7.19 4.30
CA ILE A 146 -11.76 -7.19 5.53
C ILE A 146 -10.29 -7.01 5.15
N ALA A 147 -9.56 -6.14 5.84
CA ALA A 147 -8.19 -5.83 5.46
C ALA A 147 -7.22 -5.74 6.63
N HIS A 148 -5.97 -6.11 6.39
CA HIS A 148 -4.84 -5.84 7.28
C HIS A 148 -3.59 -5.46 6.48
N PHE A 149 -3.01 -4.30 6.78
CA PHE A 149 -1.77 -3.84 6.16
C PHE A 149 -0.62 -3.98 7.16
N ASN A 150 0.34 -4.88 6.86
CA ASN A 150 1.57 -4.95 7.63
C ASN A 150 2.47 -3.78 7.24
N VAL A 151 2.90 -2.97 8.21
CA VAL A 151 3.74 -1.78 7.95
C VAL A 151 4.96 -1.79 8.87
N LEU A 152 6.12 -2.15 8.32
CA LEU A 152 7.35 -2.43 9.07
C LEU A 152 7.84 -1.31 10.00
N LEU A 153 7.61 -0.04 9.63
CA LEU A 153 8.24 1.11 10.29
C LEU A 153 7.28 1.92 11.17
N GLN A 154 5.96 1.79 10.98
CA GLN A 154 4.97 2.71 11.56
C GLN A 154 3.59 2.11 11.88
N GLY A 155 3.32 0.85 11.55
CA GLY A 155 1.97 0.28 11.71
C GLY A 155 1.95 -1.11 12.33
N PRO A 156 0.78 -1.76 12.38
CA PRO A 156 0.69 -3.10 12.90
C PRO A 156 1.50 -4.02 11.98
N ASN A 157 2.46 -4.76 12.55
CA ASN A 157 3.25 -5.74 11.81
C ASN A 157 3.51 -7.00 12.65
N ARG A 158 2.83 -7.13 13.78
CA ARG A 158 2.91 -8.30 14.65
C ARG A 158 1.69 -9.19 14.46
N ALA A 159 1.88 -10.49 14.55
CA ALA A 159 0.81 -11.46 14.36
C ALA A 159 -0.39 -11.27 15.33
N ASP A 160 -0.16 -10.82 16.57
CA ASP A 160 -1.24 -10.52 17.52
C ASP A 160 -2.10 -9.32 17.09
N GLN A 161 -1.47 -8.30 16.50
CA GLN A 161 -2.17 -7.12 15.95
C GLN A 161 -2.99 -7.48 14.71
N PHE A 162 -2.46 -8.37 13.86
CA PHE A 162 -3.21 -8.96 12.75
C PHE A 162 -4.47 -9.68 13.24
N LEU A 163 -4.31 -10.59 14.21
CA LEU A 163 -5.43 -11.35 14.78
C LEU A 163 -6.47 -10.41 15.39
N GLU A 164 -6.06 -9.44 16.20
CA GLU A 164 -6.95 -8.44 16.80
C GLU A 164 -7.73 -7.68 15.72
N SER A 165 -7.01 -7.17 14.71
CA SER A 165 -7.57 -6.40 13.61
C SER A 165 -8.61 -7.17 12.81
N VAL A 166 -8.26 -8.36 12.32
CA VAL A 166 -9.13 -9.17 11.47
C VAL A 166 -10.32 -9.71 12.27
N CYS A 167 -10.11 -10.18 13.50
CA CYS A 167 -11.19 -10.67 14.33
C CYS A 167 -12.21 -9.57 14.63
N ARG A 168 -11.78 -8.35 15.00
CA ARG A 168 -12.72 -7.24 15.23
C ARG A 168 -13.55 -6.91 14.01
N GLN A 169 -12.92 -6.79 12.84
CA GLN A 169 -13.64 -6.47 11.60
C GLN A 169 -14.66 -7.56 11.23
N LEU A 170 -14.32 -8.84 11.43
CA LEU A 170 -15.24 -9.95 11.21
C LEU A 170 -16.40 -9.93 12.22
N ILE A 171 -16.11 -9.73 13.50
CA ILE A 171 -17.13 -9.65 14.57
C ILE A 171 -18.11 -8.51 14.29
N GLU A 172 -17.60 -7.33 13.94
CA GLU A 172 -18.41 -6.15 13.64
C GLU A 172 -19.25 -6.37 12.37
N ARG A 173 -18.65 -6.86 11.29
CA ARG A 173 -19.33 -7.04 10.00
C ARG A 173 -20.45 -8.08 10.04
N TYR A 174 -20.26 -9.15 10.79
CA TYR A 174 -21.20 -10.28 10.85
C TYR A 174 -22.02 -10.30 12.16
N GLU A 175 -22.00 -9.19 12.90
CA GLU A 175 -22.77 -8.99 14.14
C GLU A 175 -22.65 -10.18 15.11
N LEU A 176 -21.41 -10.55 15.43
CA LEU A 176 -21.09 -11.65 16.33
C LEU A 176 -21.00 -11.15 17.78
N SER A 177 -21.42 -11.96 18.75
CA SER A 177 -21.51 -11.56 20.17
C SER A 177 -20.20 -11.73 20.93
N TYR A 178 -19.14 -11.07 20.46
CA TYR A 178 -17.80 -11.11 21.06
C TYR A 178 -17.33 -9.69 21.45
N ASP A 179 -17.92 -9.13 22.51
CA ASP A 179 -17.49 -7.87 23.13
C ASP A 179 -17.40 -8.01 24.66
N PRO A 180 -16.19 -7.96 25.26
CA PRO A 180 -14.88 -7.77 24.62
C PRO A 180 -14.38 -9.02 23.88
N LEU A 181 -13.34 -8.84 23.05
CA LEU A 181 -12.60 -9.94 22.43
C LEU A 181 -12.08 -10.94 23.51
N PRO A 182 -12.17 -12.26 23.26
CA PRO A 182 -11.65 -13.25 24.20
C PRO A 182 -10.14 -13.08 24.48
N PRO A 183 -9.66 -13.31 25.73
CA PRO A 183 -8.24 -13.14 26.09
C PRO A 183 -7.24 -14.02 25.31
N ASN A 184 -7.71 -15.07 24.64
CA ASN A 184 -6.90 -15.95 23.80
C ASN A 184 -6.98 -15.61 22.30
N ALA A 185 -7.80 -14.63 21.88
CA ALA A 185 -8.05 -14.33 20.48
C ALA A 185 -6.82 -13.90 19.68
N THR A 186 -5.78 -13.41 20.36
CA THR A 186 -4.54 -12.89 19.74
C THR A 186 -3.30 -13.72 20.05
N ARG A 187 -3.47 -14.89 20.71
CA ARG A 187 -2.34 -15.76 21.10
C ARG A 187 -1.85 -16.65 19.97
N ASP A 188 -2.79 -17.14 19.17
CA ASP A 188 -2.59 -18.10 18.08
C ASP A 188 -3.78 -18.02 17.09
N GLY A 189 -3.81 -18.91 16.10
CA GLY A 189 -4.82 -18.94 15.04
C GLY A 189 -6.10 -19.70 15.37
N GLU A 190 -6.23 -20.30 16.55
CA GLU A 190 -7.37 -21.17 16.90
C GLU A 190 -8.68 -20.37 16.92
N PHE A 191 -8.66 -19.19 17.55
CA PHE A 191 -9.84 -18.33 17.60
C PHE A 191 -10.23 -17.82 16.22
N LEU A 192 -9.27 -17.38 15.40
CA LEU A 192 -9.55 -16.95 14.04
C LEU A 192 -10.18 -18.08 13.22
N GLY A 193 -9.66 -19.31 13.32
CA GLY A 193 -10.25 -20.47 12.65
C GLY A 193 -11.72 -20.68 13.00
N ARG A 194 -12.05 -20.72 14.31
CA ARG A 194 -13.44 -20.85 14.78
C ARG A 194 -14.32 -19.69 14.33
N LEU A 195 -13.79 -18.47 14.36
CA LEU A 195 -14.52 -17.27 13.94
C LEU A 195 -14.86 -17.33 12.45
N LEU A 196 -13.95 -17.83 11.61
CA LEU A 196 -14.21 -18.01 10.18
C LEU A 196 -15.30 -19.06 9.92
N ASP A 197 -15.38 -20.12 10.73
CA ASP A 197 -16.46 -21.10 10.62
C ASP A 197 -17.84 -20.48 10.94
N GLU A 198 -17.92 -19.66 11.99
CA GLU A 198 -19.14 -18.91 12.34
C GLU A 198 -19.54 -17.91 11.26
N VAL A 199 -18.57 -17.15 10.76
CA VAL A 199 -18.75 -16.19 9.67
C VAL A 199 -19.22 -16.89 8.39
N ALA A 200 -18.66 -18.06 8.08
CA ALA A 200 -19.05 -18.82 6.90
C ALA A 200 -20.51 -19.29 6.94
N GLN A 201 -21.08 -19.48 8.13
CA GLN A 201 -22.51 -19.80 8.32
C GLN A 201 -23.41 -18.57 8.18
N LYS A 202 -22.89 -17.36 8.46
CA LYS A 202 -23.62 -16.08 8.41
C LYS A 202 -23.40 -15.28 7.12
N ARG A 203 -22.64 -15.78 6.17
CA ARG A 203 -22.26 -15.03 4.96
C ARG A 203 -23.36 -14.86 3.91
N ASP A 204 -24.54 -15.43 4.14
CA ASP A 204 -25.70 -15.40 3.20
C ASP A 204 -25.34 -15.77 1.75
N GLY A 205 -24.39 -16.69 1.57
CA GLY A 205 -23.90 -17.12 0.25
C GLY A 205 -22.84 -16.20 -0.39
N GLU A 206 -22.57 -15.01 0.16
CA GLU A 206 -21.52 -14.11 -0.31
C GLU A 206 -20.11 -14.64 0.01
N ALA A 207 -19.12 -14.22 -0.77
CA ALA A 207 -17.71 -14.51 -0.49
C ALA A 207 -17.18 -13.62 0.64
N VAL A 208 -16.46 -14.22 1.58
CA VAL A 208 -15.78 -13.55 2.69
C VAL A 208 -14.33 -13.36 2.29
N ILE A 209 -13.95 -12.12 1.98
CA ILE A 209 -12.63 -11.80 1.45
C ILE A 209 -11.82 -11.06 2.50
N ILE A 210 -10.59 -11.54 2.73
CA ILE A 210 -9.64 -10.99 3.69
C ILE A 210 -8.35 -10.63 2.95
N ALA A 211 -8.12 -9.34 2.77
CA ALA A 211 -6.94 -8.79 2.15
C ALA A 211 -5.81 -8.59 3.18
N VAL A 212 -4.63 -9.16 2.94
CA VAL A 212 -3.47 -9.02 3.83
C VAL A 212 -2.25 -8.55 3.05
N ASP A 213 -1.81 -7.33 3.31
CA ASP A 213 -0.68 -6.72 2.62
C ASP A 213 0.66 -7.07 3.30
N ALA A 214 1.69 -7.24 2.48
CA ALA A 214 3.10 -7.28 2.86
C ALA A 214 3.44 -8.34 3.93
N LEU A 215 3.21 -9.62 3.62
CA LEU A 215 3.62 -10.72 4.51
C LEU A 215 5.12 -10.72 4.84
N ASP A 216 5.95 -10.19 3.95
CA ASP A 216 7.40 -10.02 4.16
C ASP A 216 7.76 -8.93 5.18
N GLU A 217 6.80 -8.08 5.57
CA GLU A 217 7.01 -7.01 6.56
C GLU A 217 6.58 -7.40 7.99
N VAL A 218 6.08 -8.62 8.18
CA VAL A 218 5.70 -9.14 9.49
C VAL A 218 6.93 -9.31 10.37
N ASP A 219 6.84 -8.86 11.62
CA ASP A 219 7.89 -9.02 12.62
C ASP A 219 8.10 -10.50 12.93
N ALA A 220 9.28 -11.02 12.56
CA ALA A 220 9.66 -12.40 12.76
C ALA A 220 9.63 -12.84 14.24
N ALA A 221 9.82 -11.91 15.18
CA ALA A 221 9.73 -12.23 16.61
C ALA A 221 8.29 -12.47 17.08
N SER A 222 7.27 -12.13 16.27
CA SER A 222 5.86 -12.16 16.70
C SER A 222 5.17 -13.52 16.52
N TYR A 223 5.67 -14.42 15.67
CA TYR A 223 5.00 -15.68 15.34
C TYR A 223 5.63 -16.94 15.96
N ARG A 224 6.62 -16.82 16.87
CA ARG A 224 7.16 -17.92 17.70
C ARG A 224 7.40 -19.26 16.95
N ASP A 225 8.01 -19.20 15.76
CA ASP A 225 8.27 -20.36 14.90
C ASP A 225 7.01 -21.14 14.47
N ALA A 226 5.84 -20.51 14.49
CA ALA A 226 4.62 -21.09 13.97
C ALA A 226 4.76 -21.43 12.47
N ALA A 227 4.03 -22.45 12.04
CA ALA A 227 3.99 -22.89 10.64
C ALA A 227 3.42 -21.84 9.66
N ASN A 228 2.82 -20.77 10.19
CA ASN A 228 2.26 -19.66 9.44
C ASN A 228 2.59 -18.31 10.10
N ILE A 229 3.14 -17.38 9.32
CA ILE A 229 3.67 -16.07 9.77
C ILE A 229 2.64 -15.16 10.45
N LEU A 230 1.34 -15.38 10.21
CA LEU A 230 0.23 -14.63 10.82
C LEU A 230 -0.81 -15.54 11.47
N TYR A 231 -0.43 -16.78 11.80
CA TYR A 231 -1.34 -17.80 12.30
C TYR A 231 -2.58 -18.01 11.40
N LEU A 232 -2.44 -17.82 10.08
CA LEU A 232 -3.54 -18.08 9.15
C LEU A 232 -3.94 -19.57 9.21
N PRO A 233 -5.24 -19.89 9.24
CA PRO A 233 -5.70 -21.27 9.40
C PRO A 233 -5.27 -22.16 8.22
N PRO A 234 -4.72 -23.36 8.45
CA PRO A 234 -4.32 -24.24 7.35
C PRO A 234 -5.53 -24.85 6.64
N TYR A 235 -6.71 -24.87 7.28
CA TYR A 235 -7.99 -25.24 6.69
C TYR A 235 -8.90 -24.01 6.68
N LEU A 236 -9.64 -23.83 5.59
CA LEU A 236 -10.63 -22.76 5.45
C LEU A 236 -12.04 -23.35 5.30
N PRO A 237 -13.08 -22.68 5.80
CA PRO A 237 -14.45 -22.98 5.43
C PRO A 237 -14.77 -22.47 4.01
N ASP A 238 -15.79 -23.05 3.39
CA ASP A 238 -16.19 -22.70 2.03
C ASP A 238 -16.75 -21.26 1.99
N GLY A 239 -16.36 -20.52 0.95
CA GLY A 239 -16.67 -19.11 0.76
C GLY A 239 -15.67 -18.15 1.42
N VAL A 240 -14.58 -18.62 2.04
CA VAL A 240 -13.54 -17.76 2.64
C VAL A 240 -12.29 -17.71 1.76
N TYR A 241 -11.83 -16.49 1.47
CA TYR A 241 -10.68 -16.24 0.61
C TYR A 241 -9.72 -15.24 1.24
N PHE A 242 -8.44 -15.52 1.11
CA PHE A 242 -7.36 -14.60 1.48
C PHE A 242 -6.65 -14.08 0.24
N ILE A 243 -6.55 -12.75 0.12
CA ILE A 243 -5.77 -12.09 -0.93
C ILE A 243 -4.52 -11.50 -0.28
N LEU A 244 -3.38 -12.07 -0.59
CA LEU A 244 -2.11 -11.82 0.08
C LEU A 244 -1.16 -11.07 -0.85
N THR A 245 -0.30 -10.21 -0.30
CA THR A 245 0.86 -9.68 -1.02
C THR A 245 2.17 -10.01 -0.31
N ARG A 246 3.23 -10.25 -1.08
CA ARG A 246 4.61 -10.33 -0.55
C ARG A 246 5.65 -9.91 -1.58
N ARG A 247 6.86 -9.63 -1.14
CA ARG A 247 8.02 -9.47 -2.03
C ARG A 247 8.38 -10.78 -2.73
N ARG A 248 8.81 -10.66 -3.99
CA ARG A 248 9.45 -11.74 -4.73
C ARG A 248 10.79 -12.09 -4.08
N GLY A 249 11.15 -13.38 -4.08
CA GLY A 249 12.41 -13.85 -3.51
C GLY A 249 12.48 -13.90 -1.98
N VAL A 250 11.42 -13.47 -1.27
CA VAL A 250 11.31 -13.61 0.19
C VAL A 250 10.42 -14.80 0.51
N GLU A 251 10.99 -15.82 1.15
CA GLU A 251 10.23 -16.94 1.69
C GLU A 251 9.53 -16.51 2.99
N VAL A 252 8.23 -16.80 3.08
CA VAL A 252 7.42 -16.56 4.28
C VAL A 252 6.78 -17.87 4.70
N PRO A 253 6.78 -18.23 6.00
CA PRO A 253 6.06 -19.39 6.49
C PRO A 253 4.56 -19.25 6.19
N LEU A 254 4.05 -20.09 5.29
CA LEU A 254 2.63 -20.12 4.90
C LEU A 254 2.22 -21.56 4.61
N THR A 255 1.96 -22.32 5.67
CA THR A 255 1.44 -23.68 5.55
C THR A 255 -0.08 -23.63 5.38
N SER A 256 -0.60 -24.21 4.29
CA SER A 256 -2.03 -24.28 3.98
C SER A 256 -2.39 -25.58 3.26
N PHE A 257 -3.58 -26.12 3.54
CA PHE A 257 -4.19 -27.26 2.86
C PHE A 257 -5.38 -26.84 1.98
N ALA A 258 -5.67 -25.54 1.89
CA ALA A 258 -6.67 -25.00 0.99
C ALA A 258 -6.07 -24.76 -0.42
N PRO A 259 -6.89 -24.60 -1.48
CA PRO A 259 -6.40 -24.21 -2.80
C PRO A 259 -5.52 -22.96 -2.72
N MET A 260 -4.31 -23.08 -3.26
CA MET A 260 -3.31 -22.02 -3.30
C MET A 260 -2.57 -22.12 -4.63
N PRO A 261 -3.03 -21.43 -5.69
CA PRO A 261 -2.33 -21.43 -6.96
C PRO A 261 -0.92 -20.81 -6.83
N PRO A 262 -0.04 -21.03 -7.83
CA PRO A 262 1.22 -20.30 -7.91
C PRO A 262 0.99 -18.79 -7.76
N PRO A 263 1.87 -18.06 -7.04
CA PRO A 263 1.69 -16.63 -6.86
C PRO A 263 1.67 -15.89 -8.20
N LEU A 264 0.77 -14.91 -8.35
CA LEU A 264 0.74 -14.00 -9.49
C LEU A 264 1.93 -13.06 -9.38
N ASN A 265 2.89 -13.19 -10.29
CA ASN A 265 4.07 -12.34 -10.35
C ASN A 265 3.81 -11.15 -11.28
N LEU A 266 3.84 -9.94 -10.72
CA LEU A 266 3.59 -8.71 -11.49
C LEU A 266 4.56 -8.52 -12.66
N LEU A 267 5.78 -9.08 -12.57
CA LEU A 267 6.78 -9.04 -13.64
C LEU A 267 6.41 -9.86 -14.88
N ASP A 268 5.46 -10.78 -14.77
CA ASP A 268 5.02 -11.62 -15.89
C ASP A 268 4.07 -10.87 -16.84
N PHE A 269 3.62 -9.67 -16.45
CA PHE A 269 2.66 -8.83 -17.16
C PHE A 269 3.30 -7.52 -17.65
N GLN A 270 4.41 -7.63 -18.39
CA GLN A 270 5.18 -6.46 -18.84
C GLN A 270 4.36 -5.54 -19.74
N THR A 271 3.69 -6.07 -20.76
CA THR A 271 2.89 -5.26 -21.71
C THR A 271 1.77 -4.49 -21.02
N ASP A 272 1.03 -5.15 -20.11
CA ASP A 272 -0.03 -4.49 -19.34
C ASP A 272 0.56 -3.44 -18.39
N SER A 273 1.67 -3.75 -17.72
CA SER A 273 2.35 -2.81 -16.83
C SER A 273 2.87 -1.58 -17.58
N GLU A 274 3.43 -1.74 -18.77
CA GLU A 274 3.89 -0.63 -19.61
C GLU A 274 2.74 0.29 -20.04
N ARG A 275 1.58 -0.29 -20.40
CA ARG A 275 0.37 0.49 -20.72
C ARG A 275 -0.08 1.31 -19.51
N ASP A 276 -0.08 0.70 -18.33
CA ASP A 276 -0.50 1.36 -17.09
C ASP A 276 0.47 2.47 -16.69
N VAL A 277 1.79 2.25 -16.84
CA VAL A 277 2.84 3.25 -16.64
C VAL A 277 2.65 4.47 -17.54
N ARG A 278 2.42 4.25 -18.84
CA ARG A 278 2.18 5.33 -19.80
C ARG A 278 0.92 6.13 -19.47
N THR A 279 -0.12 5.43 -19.02
CA THR A 279 -1.37 6.04 -18.56
C THR A 279 -1.12 6.89 -17.31
N TYR A 280 -0.33 6.39 -16.35
CA TYR A 280 0.03 7.12 -15.14
C TYR A 280 0.80 8.42 -15.47
N ILE A 281 1.83 8.33 -16.31
CA ILE A 281 2.62 9.50 -16.73
C ILE A 281 1.72 10.51 -17.44
N GLY A 282 0.91 10.06 -18.40
CA GLY A 282 -0.04 10.92 -19.13
C GLY A 282 -1.00 11.64 -18.19
N ASN A 283 -1.57 10.95 -17.19
CA ASN A 283 -2.45 11.56 -16.20
C ASN A 283 -1.72 12.61 -15.34
N ARG A 284 -0.47 12.33 -14.92
CA ARG A 284 0.34 13.29 -14.15
C ARG A 284 0.68 14.54 -14.95
N VAL A 285 1.07 14.39 -16.22
CA VAL A 285 1.34 15.52 -17.13
C VAL A 285 0.06 16.32 -17.39
N ASN A 286 -1.08 15.65 -17.58
CA ASN A 286 -2.36 16.31 -17.81
C ASN A 286 -2.86 17.09 -16.58
N SER A 287 -2.57 16.61 -15.38
CA SER A 287 -3.03 17.24 -14.13
C SER A 287 -2.07 18.32 -13.59
N SER A 288 -0.84 18.46 -14.12
CA SER A 288 0.13 19.44 -13.62
C SER A 288 0.59 20.43 -14.69
N GLY A 289 0.28 21.72 -14.48
CA GLY A 289 0.83 22.81 -15.29
C GLY A 289 2.35 22.97 -15.15
N ASN A 290 2.88 22.76 -13.94
CA ASN A 290 4.31 22.86 -13.66
C ASN A 290 5.09 21.76 -14.39
N LEU A 291 4.59 20.52 -14.38
CA LEU A 291 5.24 19.41 -15.09
C LEU A 291 5.27 19.68 -16.60
N ARG A 292 4.18 20.18 -17.20
CA ARG A 292 4.17 20.61 -18.61
C ARG A 292 5.16 21.72 -18.89
N GLN A 293 5.22 22.75 -18.04
CA GLN A 293 6.17 23.84 -18.20
C GLN A 293 7.63 23.34 -18.15
N ARG A 294 7.94 22.35 -17.31
CA ARG A 294 9.28 21.75 -17.26
C ARG A 294 9.61 21.00 -18.54
N ILE A 295 8.65 20.24 -19.09
CA ILE A 295 8.79 19.56 -20.38
C ILE A 295 9.06 20.58 -21.50
N ASP A 296 8.30 21.68 -21.52
CA ASP A 296 8.48 22.76 -22.52
C ASP A 296 9.87 23.42 -22.42
N VAL A 297 10.41 23.60 -21.22
CA VAL A 297 11.76 24.18 -20.98
C VAL A 297 12.86 23.28 -21.55
N TRP A 298 12.69 21.96 -21.52
CA TRP A 298 13.61 21.03 -22.17
C TRP A 298 13.45 20.96 -23.69
N ALA A 299 12.44 21.64 -24.26
CA ALA A 299 12.06 21.55 -25.67
C ALA A 299 11.72 20.12 -26.13
N GLU A 300 11.18 19.32 -25.22
CA GLU A 300 10.77 17.93 -25.45
C GLU A 300 9.27 17.84 -25.73
N THR A 301 8.83 16.89 -26.56
CA THR A 301 7.41 16.60 -26.67
C THR A 301 6.91 15.76 -25.48
N ILE A 302 5.60 15.82 -25.20
CA ILE A 302 4.98 14.95 -24.17
C ILE A 302 5.21 13.46 -24.49
N ILE A 303 5.25 13.10 -25.77
CA ILE A 303 5.47 11.72 -26.21
C ILE A 303 6.90 11.28 -25.89
N GLU A 304 7.91 12.05 -26.30
CA GLU A 304 9.32 11.76 -26.02
C GLU A 304 9.60 11.70 -24.52
N PHE A 305 9.07 12.65 -23.76
CA PHE A 305 9.13 12.63 -22.30
C PHE A 305 8.50 11.36 -21.72
N THR A 306 7.30 10.98 -22.18
CA THR A 306 6.59 9.80 -21.69
C THR A 306 7.35 8.52 -22.00
N ASP A 307 7.85 8.37 -23.23
CA ASP A 307 8.67 7.23 -23.65
C ASP A 307 9.91 7.11 -22.76
N LYS A 308 10.61 8.23 -22.54
CA LYS A 308 11.84 8.23 -21.76
C LYS A 308 11.60 7.92 -20.29
N ILE A 309 10.61 8.53 -19.67
CA ILE A 309 10.26 8.26 -18.26
C ILE A 309 9.77 6.82 -18.08
N ALA A 310 8.99 6.29 -19.03
CA ALA A 310 8.55 4.90 -19.00
C ALA A 310 9.74 3.93 -19.04
N GLU A 311 10.68 4.14 -19.97
CA GLU A 311 11.94 3.36 -20.07
C GLU A 311 12.75 3.42 -18.76
N LYS A 312 12.98 4.64 -18.25
CA LYS A 312 13.75 4.87 -17.02
C LYS A 312 13.08 4.23 -15.80
N SER A 313 11.77 4.05 -15.80
CA SER A 313 11.04 3.55 -14.64
C SER A 313 11.16 2.05 -14.40
N GLU A 314 11.47 1.24 -15.42
CA GLU A 314 11.45 -0.22 -15.33
C GLU A 314 10.12 -0.76 -14.78
N THR A 315 9.01 -0.11 -15.16
CA THR A 315 7.65 -0.38 -14.66
C THR A 315 7.45 -0.18 -13.14
N ASN A 316 8.35 0.56 -12.51
CA ASN A 316 8.31 0.85 -11.07
C ASN A 316 7.49 2.12 -10.78
N PHE A 317 6.26 1.95 -10.26
CA PHE A 317 5.35 3.06 -9.96
C PHE A 317 5.85 3.97 -8.84
N MET A 318 6.64 3.43 -7.91
CA MET A 318 7.25 4.23 -6.87
C MET A 318 8.32 5.16 -7.45
N TYR A 319 9.17 4.67 -8.36
CA TYR A 319 10.08 5.53 -9.13
C TYR A 319 9.28 6.65 -9.85
N LEU A 320 8.20 6.31 -10.55
CA LEU A 320 7.38 7.29 -11.27
C LEU A 320 6.79 8.36 -10.33
N ARG A 321 6.24 7.94 -9.19
CA ARG A 321 5.66 8.86 -8.20
C ARG A 321 6.69 9.90 -7.79
N TYR A 322 7.91 9.49 -7.44
CA TYR A 322 8.93 10.40 -6.94
C TYR A 322 9.65 11.20 -8.01
N VAL A 323 10.03 10.57 -9.13
CA VAL A 323 10.71 11.30 -10.21
C VAL A 323 9.82 12.37 -10.83
N LEU A 324 8.53 12.10 -11.01
CA LEU A 324 7.61 13.13 -11.52
C LEU A 324 7.42 14.28 -10.52
N LEU A 325 7.41 14.00 -9.21
CA LEU A 325 7.40 15.05 -8.18
C LEU A 325 8.69 15.87 -8.16
N ASP A 326 9.84 15.22 -8.29
CA ASP A 326 11.15 15.88 -8.30
C ASP A 326 11.32 16.77 -9.55
N ILE A 327 10.86 16.29 -10.71
CA ILE A 327 10.77 17.12 -11.93
C ILE A 327 9.84 18.32 -11.70
N GLU A 328 8.64 18.09 -11.18
CA GLU A 328 7.64 19.13 -10.94
C GLU A 328 8.16 20.21 -9.97
N SER A 329 8.89 19.81 -8.93
CA SER A 329 9.53 20.73 -7.96
C SER A 329 10.70 21.53 -8.55
N GLY A 330 11.21 21.13 -9.71
CA GLY A 330 12.37 21.74 -10.36
C GLY A 330 13.72 21.17 -9.93
N LEU A 331 13.74 20.07 -9.16
CA LEU A 331 14.99 19.44 -8.75
C LEU A 331 15.83 19.05 -9.97
N TYR A 332 15.22 18.58 -11.06
CA TYR A 332 15.93 18.07 -12.23
C TYR A 332 16.20 19.11 -13.32
N GLN A 333 16.01 20.41 -13.04
CA GLN A 333 16.13 21.47 -14.05
C GLN A 333 17.53 21.61 -14.67
N ASP A 334 18.56 21.13 -13.97
CA ASP A 334 19.97 21.11 -14.36
C ASP A 334 20.37 19.85 -15.15
N LEU A 335 19.42 18.94 -15.40
CA LEU A 335 19.66 17.66 -16.08
C LEU A 335 18.99 17.61 -17.46
N THR A 336 19.50 16.73 -18.33
CA THR A 336 18.80 16.24 -19.52
C THR A 336 18.07 14.93 -19.22
N LEU A 337 17.10 14.53 -20.07
CA LEU A 337 16.33 13.29 -19.87
C LEU A 337 17.22 12.03 -19.84
N GLU A 338 18.34 12.02 -20.56
CA GLU A 338 19.31 10.92 -20.56
C GLU A 338 19.96 10.72 -19.20
N GLN A 339 20.19 11.83 -18.48
CA GLN A 339 20.84 11.86 -17.18
C GLN A 339 19.91 11.46 -16.03
N PHE A 340 18.62 11.28 -16.30
CA PHE A 340 17.67 10.85 -15.28
C PHE A 340 18.04 9.46 -14.76
N PRO A 341 17.83 9.22 -13.45
CA PRO A 341 18.16 7.93 -12.84
C PRO A 341 17.45 6.78 -13.54
N GLN A 342 18.12 5.64 -13.67
CA GLN A 342 17.53 4.40 -14.19
C GLN A 342 17.03 3.55 -13.02
N GLY A 343 15.75 3.22 -13.02
CA GLY A 343 15.12 2.37 -12.04
C GLY A 343 15.14 2.95 -10.62
N LEU A 344 14.51 2.22 -9.68
CA LEU A 344 14.39 2.68 -8.30
C LEU A 344 15.75 2.72 -7.57
N GLN A 345 16.66 1.80 -7.87
CA GLN A 345 18.01 1.80 -7.30
C GLN A 345 18.85 2.98 -7.82
N GLY A 346 18.81 3.26 -9.12
CA GLY A 346 19.49 4.42 -9.69
C GLY A 346 18.93 5.74 -9.15
N TYR A 347 17.64 5.79 -8.83
CA TYR A 347 17.03 6.93 -8.14
C TYR A 347 17.67 7.17 -6.77
N TYR A 348 17.83 6.14 -5.94
CA TYR A 348 18.51 6.29 -4.66
C TYR A 348 19.99 6.69 -4.80
N GLU A 349 20.73 6.08 -5.74
CA GLU A 349 22.12 6.45 -6.02
C GLU A 349 22.25 7.91 -6.45
N PHE A 350 21.33 8.37 -7.30
CA PHE A 350 21.29 9.74 -7.77
C PHE A 350 21.16 10.72 -6.59
N HIS A 351 20.19 10.49 -5.70
CA HIS A 351 20.00 11.35 -4.53
C HIS A 351 21.14 11.24 -3.52
N TRP A 352 21.69 10.03 -3.32
CA TRP A 352 22.87 9.82 -2.48
C TRP A 352 24.04 10.70 -2.91
N ARG A 353 24.37 10.71 -4.22
CA ARG A 353 25.42 11.55 -4.79
C ARG A 353 25.05 13.04 -4.72
N ARG A 354 23.83 13.40 -5.11
CA ARG A 354 23.37 14.80 -5.15
C ARG A 354 23.34 15.45 -3.77
N MET A 355 23.09 14.67 -2.72
CA MET A 355 23.17 15.10 -1.32
C MET A 355 24.61 15.05 -0.78
N GLY A 356 25.62 14.89 -1.64
CA GLY A 356 27.03 15.00 -1.26
C GLY A 356 27.59 13.80 -0.49
N MET A 357 26.90 12.65 -0.44
CA MET A 357 27.38 11.48 0.31
C MET A 357 28.62 10.82 -0.29
N THR A 358 29.05 11.27 -1.46
CA THR A 358 30.29 10.84 -2.14
C THR A 358 31.30 11.99 -2.26
N ALA A 359 31.17 13.05 -1.46
CA ALA A 359 32.12 14.16 -1.45
C ALA A 359 33.50 13.74 -0.90
N ASP A 360 34.54 14.52 -1.20
CA ASP A 360 35.90 14.36 -0.67
C ASP A 360 36.31 15.64 0.09
N PRO A 361 36.59 15.57 1.41
CA PRO A 361 36.53 14.37 2.27
C PRO A 361 35.10 13.84 2.45
N LEU A 362 34.97 12.52 2.68
CA LEU A 362 33.68 11.86 2.90
C LEU A 362 32.95 12.46 4.11
N PRO A 363 31.64 12.78 4.00
CA PRO A 363 30.85 13.34 5.09
C PRO A 363 30.37 12.24 6.05
N VAL A 364 31.30 11.68 6.83
CA VAL A 364 31.09 10.51 7.70
C VAL A 364 29.95 10.74 8.69
N GLU A 365 29.84 11.95 9.25
CA GLU A 365 28.81 12.33 10.22
C GLU A 365 27.41 12.25 9.60
N LYS A 366 27.28 12.74 8.36
CA LYS A 366 26.04 12.75 7.59
C LYS A 366 25.61 11.35 7.21
N ILE A 367 26.54 10.56 6.68
CA ILE A 367 26.33 9.15 6.32
C ILE A 367 25.86 8.37 7.56
N LYS A 368 26.54 8.55 8.69
CA LYS A 368 26.18 7.93 9.97
C LYS A 368 24.74 8.24 10.39
N ILE A 369 24.27 9.49 10.26
CA ILE A 369 22.88 9.86 10.58
C ILE A 369 21.89 9.12 9.67
N VAL A 370 22.15 9.04 8.37
CA VAL A 370 21.26 8.34 7.42
C VAL A 370 21.23 6.84 7.69
N TYR A 371 22.38 6.22 8.00
CA TYR A 371 22.40 4.82 8.43
C TYR A 371 21.64 4.59 9.74
N ILE A 372 21.74 5.50 10.73
CA ILE A 372 20.92 5.39 11.95
C ILE A 372 19.43 5.42 11.60
N LEU A 373 19.00 6.35 10.73
CA LEU A 373 17.61 6.41 10.25
C LEU A 373 17.18 5.12 9.53
N GLY A 374 18.09 4.47 8.79
CA GLY A 374 17.88 3.20 8.11
C GLY A 374 17.86 1.98 9.03
N GLU A 375 18.63 1.98 10.12
CA GLU A 375 18.75 0.83 11.01
C GLU A 375 17.72 0.81 12.14
N VAL A 376 17.28 1.98 12.60
CA VAL A 376 16.29 2.07 13.68
C VAL A 376 14.92 1.63 13.15
N ARG A 377 14.38 0.56 13.73
CA ARG A 377 13.10 -0.06 13.33
C ARG A 377 11.85 0.66 13.87
N GLU A 378 12.03 1.77 14.59
CA GLU A 378 10.95 2.60 15.11
C GLU A 378 11.14 4.07 14.72
N ALA A 379 10.06 4.84 14.67
CA ALA A 379 10.16 6.28 14.47
C ALA A 379 10.94 6.95 15.61
N VAL A 380 12.04 7.61 15.25
CA VAL A 380 13.07 8.14 16.16
C VAL A 380 13.01 9.67 16.21
N SER A 381 13.14 10.27 17.39
CA SER A 381 13.16 11.72 17.52
C SER A 381 14.53 12.31 17.18
N ARG A 382 14.57 13.58 16.77
CA ARG A 382 15.84 14.31 16.52
C ARG A 382 16.81 14.15 17.68
N ARG A 383 16.29 14.28 18.91
CA ARG A 383 17.07 14.10 20.14
C ARG A 383 17.69 12.70 20.20
N LYS A 384 16.92 11.62 19.99
CA LYS A 384 17.48 10.26 19.99
C LYS A 384 18.54 10.08 18.89
N ILE A 385 18.32 10.63 17.70
CA ILE A 385 19.32 10.59 16.61
C ILE A 385 20.62 11.23 17.08
N CYS A 386 20.58 12.40 17.71
CA CYS A 386 21.78 13.07 18.27
C CYS A 386 22.51 12.17 19.29
N HIS A 387 21.76 11.46 20.14
CA HIS A 387 22.36 10.55 21.13
C HIS A 387 23.01 9.32 20.47
N PHE A 388 22.40 8.77 19.41
CA PHE A 388 22.95 7.63 18.67
C PHE A 388 24.17 8.03 17.85
N SER A 389 24.11 9.17 17.16
CA SER A 389 25.17 9.63 16.27
C SER A 389 26.33 10.28 17.02
N GLY A 390 26.05 10.91 18.17
CA GLY A 390 26.99 11.80 18.87
C GLY A 390 27.10 13.19 18.25
N GLU A 391 26.24 13.52 17.28
CA GLU A 391 26.21 14.81 16.57
C GLU A 391 25.31 15.82 17.29
N ASP A 392 25.53 17.11 17.01
CA ASP A 392 24.69 18.18 17.53
C ASP A 392 23.32 18.29 16.80
N GLU A 393 22.39 19.01 17.42
CA GLU A 393 21.03 19.14 16.89
C GLU A 393 20.96 19.87 15.54
N TYR A 394 21.88 20.80 15.28
CA TYR A 394 21.90 21.54 14.02
C TYR A 394 22.34 20.63 12.87
N ALA A 395 23.42 19.87 13.06
CA ALA A 395 23.89 18.89 12.10
C ALA A 395 22.79 17.86 11.76
N VAL A 396 22.14 17.29 12.78
CA VAL A 396 21.03 16.36 12.57
C VAL A 396 19.85 17.02 11.86
N GLN A 397 19.49 18.26 12.20
CA GLN A 397 18.39 18.97 11.54
C GLN A 397 18.66 19.22 10.06
N GLN A 398 19.90 19.54 9.68
CA GLN A 398 20.28 19.71 8.27
C GLN A 398 20.06 18.40 7.50
N VAL A 399 20.53 17.27 8.03
CA VAL A 399 20.30 15.96 7.39
C VAL A 399 18.81 15.65 7.27
N LEU A 400 18.02 15.88 8.31
CA LEU A 400 16.58 15.64 8.28
C LEU A 400 15.86 16.51 7.25
N ASN A 401 16.29 17.76 7.06
CA ASN A 401 15.71 18.66 6.06
C ASN A 401 16.04 18.22 4.64
N GLU A 402 17.29 17.87 4.38
CA GLU A 402 17.73 17.43 3.05
C GLU A 402 17.12 16.08 2.65
N TRP A 403 17.00 15.16 3.60
CA TRP A 403 16.45 13.82 3.37
C TRP A 403 14.94 13.73 3.53
N LYS A 404 14.24 14.87 3.73
CA LYS A 404 12.82 14.91 4.07
C LYS A 404 11.94 14.07 3.14
N GLN A 405 12.23 14.02 1.84
CA GLN A 405 11.45 13.24 0.86
C GLN A 405 11.56 11.71 1.06
N PHE A 406 12.62 11.24 1.72
CA PHE A 406 12.85 9.84 2.06
C PHE A 406 12.39 9.49 3.47
N LEU A 407 11.83 10.46 4.21
CA LEU A 407 11.43 10.32 5.60
C LEU A 407 9.93 10.53 5.77
N HIS A 408 9.34 9.72 6.64
CA HIS A 408 8.04 10.04 7.22
C HIS A 408 8.23 10.85 8.50
N GLU A 409 7.47 11.93 8.61
CA GLU A 409 7.40 12.73 9.83
C GLU A 409 6.14 12.38 10.62
N LEU A 410 6.31 12.00 11.87
CA LEU A 410 5.21 11.69 12.78
C LEU A 410 5.21 12.66 13.96
N MET A 411 4.02 13.19 14.26
CA MET A 411 3.79 13.95 15.48
C MET A 411 3.23 13.01 16.56
N LYS A 412 4.00 12.81 17.63
CA LYS A 412 3.52 12.23 18.90
C LYS A 412 3.70 13.30 19.99
N GLU A 413 4.30 12.96 21.13
CA GLU A 413 4.75 13.93 22.13
C GLU A 413 5.86 14.86 21.58
N GLU A 414 6.68 14.33 20.67
CA GLU A 414 7.70 15.08 19.92
C GLU A 414 7.72 14.62 18.45
N LYS A 415 8.29 15.44 17.57
CA LYS A 415 8.46 15.13 16.15
C LYS A 415 9.45 13.97 15.98
N ARG A 416 9.03 12.94 15.24
CA ARG A 416 9.78 11.71 14.99
C ARG A 416 9.89 11.41 13.51
N TYR A 417 10.93 10.67 13.15
CA TYR A 417 11.35 10.38 11.80
C TYR A 417 11.56 8.89 11.62
N SER A 418 11.15 8.34 10.49
CA SER A 418 11.58 7.03 10.03
C SER A 418 11.82 7.09 8.53
N VAL A 419 12.61 6.16 8.00
CA VAL A 419 12.66 5.93 6.56
C VAL A 419 11.26 5.65 6.03
N TYR A 420 10.95 6.15 4.83
CA TYR A 420 9.65 5.94 4.21
C TYR A 420 9.52 4.49 3.72
N HIS A 421 10.50 3.98 2.95
CA HIS A 421 10.40 2.69 2.26
C HIS A 421 11.49 1.73 2.66
N ALA A 422 11.13 0.47 2.88
CA ALA A 422 12.13 -0.57 3.16
C ALA A 422 13.10 -0.80 1.98
N SER A 423 12.74 -0.50 0.74
CA SER A 423 13.68 -0.53 -0.41
C SER A 423 14.83 0.47 -0.30
N PHE A 424 14.64 1.59 0.42
CA PHE A 424 15.74 2.51 0.72
C PHE A 424 16.70 1.91 1.75
N ARG A 425 16.19 1.11 2.70
CA ARG A 425 17.06 0.33 3.60
C ARG A 425 17.84 -0.72 2.81
N ASP A 426 17.19 -1.43 1.89
CA ASP A 426 17.86 -2.39 1.00
C ASP A 426 19.01 -1.72 0.23
N PHE A 427 18.80 -0.49 -0.24
CA PHE A 427 19.85 0.33 -0.85
C PHE A 427 21.03 0.58 0.10
N LEU A 428 20.78 1.03 1.34
CA LEU A 428 21.84 1.28 2.34
C LEU A 428 22.65 0.00 2.70
N HIS A 429 22.04 -1.17 2.52
CA HIS A 429 22.66 -2.48 2.80
C HIS A 429 23.48 -3.05 1.63
N ARG A 430 23.54 -2.38 0.48
CA ARG A 430 24.32 -2.87 -0.66
C ARG A 430 25.83 -2.89 -0.35
N GLN A 431 26.49 -3.98 -0.72
CA GLN A 431 27.93 -4.17 -0.45
C GLN A 431 28.80 -3.09 -1.10
N ASP A 432 28.50 -2.67 -2.33
CA ASP A 432 29.29 -1.67 -3.04
C ASP A 432 29.24 -0.27 -2.40
N ILE A 433 28.22 -0.01 -1.58
CA ILE A 433 28.10 1.19 -0.75
C ILE A 433 28.85 0.97 0.57
N LEU A 434 28.64 -0.16 1.24
CA LEU A 434 29.26 -0.48 2.52
C LEU A 434 30.79 -0.57 2.45
N ASP A 435 31.35 -1.19 1.41
CA ASP A 435 32.80 -1.41 1.26
C ASP A 435 33.58 -0.10 1.04
N LYS A 436 32.89 0.97 0.67
CA LYS A 436 33.49 2.29 0.37
C LYS A 436 33.37 3.27 1.53
N HIS A 437 32.79 2.86 2.66
CA HIS A 437 32.47 3.78 3.75
C HIS A 437 33.03 3.33 5.11
N PRO A 438 33.55 4.28 5.92
CA PRO A 438 34.05 3.96 7.27
C PRO A 438 32.91 3.62 8.25
N VAL A 439 31.66 3.91 7.88
CA VAL A 439 30.47 3.57 8.65
C VAL A 439 30.03 2.16 8.28
N THR A 440 29.98 1.26 9.26
CA THR A 440 29.51 -0.11 9.08
C THR A 440 28.20 -0.34 9.82
N ILE A 441 27.32 -1.19 9.28
CA ILE A 441 26.04 -1.55 9.92
C ILE A 441 26.26 -2.13 11.32
N PRO A 442 27.21 -3.07 11.56
CA PRO A 442 27.51 -3.53 12.92
C PRO A 442 27.95 -2.40 13.85
N GLY A 443 28.70 -1.41 13.34
CA GLY A 443 29.10 -0.23 14.10
C GLY A 443 27.90 0.63 14.51
N ILE A 444 26.94 0.83 13.60
CA ILE A 444 25.69 1.55 13.89
C ILE A 444 24.85 0.81 14.94
N HIS A 445 24.71 -0.51 14.82
CA HIS A 445 24.01 -1.31 15.83
C HIS A 445 24.69 -1.21 17.20
N GLN A 446 26.02 -1.19 17.25
CA GLN A 446 26.77 -1.00 18.50
C GLN A 446 26.51 0.38 19.12
N LEU A 447 26.44 1.45 18.32
CA LEU A 447 26.11 2.80 18.81
C LEU A 447 24.71 2.84 19.43
N ILE A 448 23.71 2.31 18.72
CA ILE A 448 22.33 2.24 19.20
C ILE A 448 22.26 1.44 20.51
N ALA A 449 22.81 0.22 20.52
CA ALA A 449 22.80 -0.65 21.69
C ALA A 449 23.50 -0.03 22.90
N LYS A 450 24.64 0.64 22.70
CA LYS A 450 25.39 1.31 23.78
C LYS A 450 24.58 2.46 24.38
N ASN A 451 23.84 3.21 23.55
CA ASN A 451 22.98 4.28 24.05
C ASN A 451 21.79 3.72 24.84
N GLU A 452 21.09 2.72 24.30
CA GLU A 452 19.95 2.08 24.98
C GLU A 452 20.36 1.43 26.31
N LEU A 453 21.53 0.79 26.37
CA LEU A 453 22.08 0.24 27.61
C LEU A 453 22.32 1.33 28.67
N LYS A 454 22.87 2.49 28.27
CA LYS A 454 23.08 3.63 29.18
C LYS A 454 21.76 4.18 29.72
N VAL A 455 20.74 4.29 28.87
CA VAL A 455 19.40 4.74 29.28
C VAL A 455 18.80 3.76 30.28
N TRP A 456 18.88 2.46 30.00
CA TRP A 456 18.39 1.42 30.91
C TRP A 456 19.11 1.43 32.27
N GLN A 457 20.43 1.60 32.29
CA GLN A 457 21.20 1.71 33.53
C GLN A 457 20.78 2.91 34.38
N LYS A 458 20.53 4.08 33.76
CA LYS A 458 20.01 5.27 34.45
C LYS A 458 18.62 5.01 35.04
N LEU A 459 17.70 4.43 34.26
CA LEU A 459 16.35 4.08 34.73
C LEU A 459 16.39 3.10 35.92
N LYS A 460 17.25 2.08 35.85
CA LYS A 460 17.46 1.13 36.94
C LYS A 460 17.98 1.81 38.21
N GLY A 461 18.84 2.82 38.08
CA GLY A 461 19.30 3.65 39.19
C GLY A 461 18.17 4.40 39.87
N VAL A 462 17.32 5.07 39.09
CA VAL A 462 16.15 5.83 39.58
C VAL A 462 15.11 4.92 40.24
N LEU A 463 14.86 3.74 39.66
CA LEU A 463 13.94 2.76 40.23
C LEU A 463 14.46 2.16 41.54
N ARG A 464 15.79 2.05 41.69
CA ARG A 464 16.42 1.60 42.94
C ARG A 464 16.35 2.68 44.03
N SER A 465 16.55 3.95 43.70
CA SER A 465 16.46 5.04 44.70
C SER A 465 15.03 5.24 45.20
N ARG A 466 14.02 5.11 44.33
CA ARG A 466 12.59 5.20 44.70
C ARG A 466 12.04 4.01 45.51
N ARG A 467 12.81 2.92 45.69
CA ARG A 467 12.46 1.80 46.57
C ARG A 467 13.09 1.92 47.96
N ILE A 468 13.95 2.92 48.17
CA ILE A 468 14.68 3.17 49.43
C ILE A 468 14.06 4.36 50.18
N GLU A 469 13.25 5.19 49.50
CA GLU A 469 12.25 6.09 50.08
C GLU A 469 10.93 5.35 50.28
#